data_AF-C7AE97-F1
#
_entry.id   AF-C7AE97-F1
#
_cell.length_a   1.000
_cell.length_b   1.000
_cell.length_c   1.000
_cell.angle_alpha   90.00
_cell.angle_beta   90.00
_cell.angle_gamma   90.00
#
_symmetry.space_group_name_H-M   'P 1'
#
loop_
_entity.id
_entity.type
_entity.pdbx_description
1 polymer ?
#
loop_
_entity_poly.entity_id
_entity_poly.type
_entity_poly.pdbx_seq_one_letter_code
_entity_poly.pdbx_strand_id
1 'polypeptide(L)'
;RSCPTGVFLLDIKQHELKMKPTFFSKDSCYLPPLRYPALCTLRSNAKSDEYQYIIHGGKTPNNDLSDKIYLMSLVSKNSKKMVFRCIEKDLGGDVPEARYGHTINVVHSRGKSMSVIFGGRSYTPLAQRTTEKWNSVVDCLPSVFLVDFEFGCCTSYILPELQDGLSFHVSIARDDTIYILGGHSLQNNTRCPNLYKLKVDLPLGSPAVTCTILPGGISVSSAIVTQIGDTEFVLVGGYHSDNQKRLVCNTIVLEDSKIEIVERASPEWTPDIKHCRIWFGCDMGKGSVLLGIPGVNKQLISDANYFYILRCKGAEEDKEEELTTQICSQTSSEDPGDSTPFEDSEEFCFSAEANSFDIDDTDTYNEDDEDDESETGYWITCSA
;
A
#
# COMPACT_ATOMS: atom_id res chain seq x y z
N ARG A 1 -26.19 3.74 1.50
CA ARG A 1 -24.74 3.63 1.17
C ARG A 1 -24.28 2.24 1.54
N SER A 2 -23.76 1.46 0.59
CA SER A 2 -23.53 0.02 0.75
C SER A 2 -22.33 -0.34 1.64
N CYS A 3 -21.30 0.51 1.72
CA CYS A 3 -20.20 0.39 2.68
C CYS A 3 -19.77 1.79 3.15
N PRO A 4 -20.23 2.27 4.32
CA PRO A 4 -19.90 3.61 4.77
C PRO A 4 -18.43 3.74 5.19
N THR A 5 -17.76 2.67 5.62
CA THR A 5 -16.36 2.72 6.11
C THR A 5 -15.33 2.84 4.99
N GLY A 6 -15.68 2.46 3.75
CA GLY A 6 -14.73 2.34 2.65
C GLY A 6 -13.72 1.19 2.80
N VAL A 7 -13.86 0.34 3.82
CA VAL A 7 -12.98 -0.80 4.11
C VAL A 7 -13.73 -2.10 3.84
N PHE A 8 -13.09 -3.00 3.09
CA PHE A 8 -13.68 -4.26 2.67
C PHE A 8 -12.83 -5.45 3.10
N LEU A 9 -13.49 -6.54 3.46
CA LEU A 9 -12.87 -7.84 3.52
C LEU A 9 -12.77 -8.37 2.09
N LEU A 10 -11.54 -8.64 1.67
CA LEU A 10 -11.25 -9.31 0.41
C LEU A 10 -11.32 -10.84 0.62
N ASP A 11 -12.34 -11.49 0.07
CA ASP A 11 -12.54 -12.94 0.13
C ASP A 11 -12.34 -13.52 -1.27
N ILE A 12 -11.42 -14.46 -1.41
CA ILE A 12 -11.11 -15.08 -2.71
C ILE A 12 -11.47 -16.56 -2.64
N LYS A 13 -12.43 -16.97 -3.47
CA LYS A 13 -12.89 -18.36 -3.56
C LYS A 13 -13.00 -18.75 -5.02
N GLN A 14 -12.42 -19.89 -5.37
CA GLN A 14 -12.50 -20.45 -6.73
C GLN A 14 -12.12 -19.42 -7.84
N HIS A 15 -11.08 -18.62 -7.59
CA HIS A 15 -10.62 -17.52 -8.47
C HIS A 15 -11.59 -16.33 -8.63
N GLU A 16 -12.66 -16.28 -7.85
CA GLU A 16 -13.55 -15.13 -7.75
C GLU A 16 -13.13 -14.25 -6.57
N LEU A 17 -13.01 -12.95 -6.81
CA LEU A 17 -12.68 -11.94 -5.80
C LEU A 17 -13.96 -11.25 -5.32
N LYS A 18 -14.29 -11.41 -4.04
CA LYS A 18 -15.47 -10.80 -3.41
C LYS A 18 -15.05 -9.78 -2.38
N MET A 19 -15.63 -8.58 -2.44
CA MET A 19 -15.44 -7.53 -1.46
C MET A 19 -16.65 -7.46 -0.54
N LYS A 20 -16.47 -7.81 0.73
CA LYS A 20 -17.53 -7.76 1.75
C LYS A 20 -17.37 -6.52 2.62
N PRO A 21 -18.44 -5.73 2.86
CA PRO A 21 -18.34 -4.53 3.66
C PRO A 21 -17.92 -4.85 5.11
N THR A 22 -17.09 -4.00 5.68
CA THR A 22 -16.67 -4.09 7.09
C THR A 22 -17.24 -2.93 7.90
N PHE A 23 -17.27 -3.09 9.22
CA PHE A 23 -17.86 -2.12 10.13
C PHE A 23 -16.82 -1.50 11.04
N PHE A 24 -17.06 -0.27 11.46
CA PHE A 24 -16.25 0.38 12.49
C PHE A 24 -16.92 0.30 13.86
N SER A 25 -16.09 0.20 14.91
CA SER A 25 -16.52 0.33 16.29
C SER A 25 -16.99 1.75 16.58
N LYS A 26 -17.76 1.94 17.66
CA LYS A 26 -18.35 3.25 18.01
C LYS A 26 -17.30 4.32 18.34
N ASP A 27 -16.13 3.91 18.80
CA ASP A 27 -14.99 4.76 19.16
C ASP A 27 -14.04 5.01 17.97
N SER A 28 -14.40 4.57 16.76
CA SER A 28 -13.57 4.81 15.57
C SER A 28 -13.75 6.21 15.00
N CYS A 29 -12.65 6.78 14.51
CA CYS A 29 -12.69 7.90 13.58
C CYS A 29 -13.03 7.43 12.16
N TYR A 30 -13.46 8.37 11.32
CA TYR A 30 -13.65 8.13 9.89
C TYR A 30 -12.33 8.33 9.15
N LEU A 31 -11.85 7.26 8.51
CA LEU A 31 -10.70 7.28 7.62
C LEU A 31 -11.15 7.60 6.19
N PRO A 32 -10.70 8.70 5.55
CA PRO A 32 -10.96 8.89 4.12
C PRO A 32 -10.26 7.78 3.30
N PRO A 33 -10.78 7.40 2.11
CA PRO A 33 -10.04 6.51 1.22
C PRO A 33 -8.73 7.17 0.76
N LEU A 34 -7.60 6.57 1.13
CA LEU A 34 -6.26 7.10 0.85
C LEU A 34 -5.60 6.31 -0.27
N ARG A 35 -5.14 7.00 -1.31
CA ARG A 35 -4.32 6.43 -2.39
C ARG A 35 -2.85 6.62 -2.06
N TYR A 36 -2.06 5.56 -2.22
CA TYR A 36 -0.62 5.53 -1.92
C TYR A 36 -0.23 6.01 -0.50
N PRO A 37 -0.96 5.62 0.56
CA PRO A 37 -0.49 5.85 1.92
C PRO A 37 0.72 4.95 2.22
N ALA A 38 1.49 5.28 3.26
CA ALA A 38 2.41 4.31 3.82
C ALA A 38 1.68 3.40 4.81
N LEU A 39 1.99 2.10 4.73
CA LEU A 39 1.36 1.05 5.51
C LEU A 39 2.41 0.24 6.25
N CYS A 40 2.15 -0.10 7.51
CA CYS A 40 2.97 -1.05 8.26
C CYS A 40 2.15 -1.82 9.28
N THR A 41 2.51 -3.07 9.52
CA THR A 41 1.98 -3.86 10.63
C THR A 41 2.70 -3.51 11.93
N LEU A 42 1.94 -3.15 12.96
CA LEU A 42 2.41 -2.96 14.32
C LEU A 42 1.89 -4.11 15.19
N ARG A 43 2.80 -4.77 15.90
CA ARG A 43 2.43 -5.78 16.89
C ARG A 43 2.15 -5.11 18.22
N SER A 44 0.91 -5.21 18.73
CA SER A 44 0.51 -4.48 19.94
C SER A 44 1.16 -5.02 21.22
N ASN A 45 1.55 -6.31 21.26
CA ASN A 45 2.25 -6.92 22.38
C ASN A 45 2.94 -8.24 21.95
N ALA A 46 4.05 -8.61 22.60
CA ALA A 46 4.73 -9.89 22.33
C ALA A 46 3.89 -11.12 22.72
N LYS A 47 2.86 -10.93 23.56
CA LYS A 47 2.00 -11.98 24.12
C LYS A 47 0.59 -12.07 23.51
N SER A 48 0.16 -11.09 22.71
CA SER A 48 -1.14 -11.12 22.03
C SER A 48 -0.95 -11.25 20.52
N ASP A 49 -1.86 -11.98 19.87
CA ASP A 49 -1.97 -12.06 18.40
C ASP A 49 -2.69 -10.83 17.81
N GLU A 50 -2.70 -9.71 18.55
CA GLU A 50 -3.34 -8.47 18.12
C GLU A 50 -2.40 -7.67 17.21
N TYR A 51 -2.61 -7.83 15.91
CA TYR A 51 -1.98 -7.02 14.87
C TYR A 51 -2.79 -5.74 14.64
N GLN A 52 -2.08 -4.63 14.60
CA GLN A 52 -2.61 -3.33 14.18
C GLN A 52 -1.93 -2.93 12.86
N TYR A 53 -2.63 -2.14 12.06
CA TYR A 53 -2.07 -1.50 10.88
C TYR A 53 -1.91 -0.02 11.15
N ILE A 54 -0.71 0.48 10.87
CA ILE A 54 -0.41 1.90 10.82
C ILE A 54 -0.64 2.37 9.38
N ILE A 55 -1.42 3.43 9.22
CA ILE A 55 -1.70 4.08 7.94
C ILE A 55 -1.29 5.54 8.08
N HIS A 56 -0.32 6.01 7.30
CA HIS A 56 0.12 7.40 7.34
C HIS A 56 0.06 8.04 5.95
N GLY A 57 -0.51 9.24 5.90
CA GLY A 57 -0.55 10.09 4.72
C GLY A 57 -1.33 9.49 3.56
N GLY A 58 -0.91 9.80 2.33
CA GLY A 58 -1.62 9.41 1.11
C GLY A 58 -2.53 10.51 0.56
N LYS A 59 -3.08 10.26 -0.63
CA LYS A 59 -3.97 11.18 -1.35
C LYS A 59 -5.44 10.86 -1.07
N THR A 60 -6.21 11.85 -0.63
CA THR A 60 -7.67 11.73 -0.49
C THR A 60 -8.35 11.66 -1.86
N PRO A 61 -9.67 11.37 -1.92
CA PRO A 61 -10.43 11.40 -3.18
C PRO A 61 -10.41 12.79 -3.85
N ASN A 62 -10.33 13.86 -3.06
CA ASN A 62 -10.25 15.24 -3.55
C ASN A 62 -8.84 15.65 -3.98
N ASN A 63 -7.89 14.71 -4.03
CA ASN A 63 -6.47 14.94 -4.27
C ASN A 63 -5.76 15.74 -3.18
N ASP A 64 -6.36 15.98 -2.02
CA ASP A 64 -5.60 16.54 -0.88
C ASP A 64 -4.61 15.51 -0.34
N LEU A 65 -3.52 15.97 0.28
CA LEU A 65 -2.60 15.10 0.99
C LEU A 65 -2.97 15.07 2.46
N SER A 66 -3.07 13.87 3.02
CA SER A 66 -3.20 13.68 4.45
C SER A 66 -1.81 13.75 5.10
N ASP A 67 -1.73 14.41 6.25
CA ASP A 67 -0.63 14.34 7.22
C ASP A 67 -0.99 13.45 8.42
N LYS A 68 -2.18 12.86 8.42
CA LYS A 68 -2.72 12.12 9.54
C LYS A 68 -2.15 10.71 9.59
N ILE A 69 -2.13 10.18 10.81
CA ILE A 69 -1.77 8.80 11.09
C ILE A 69 -2.92 8.08 11.78
N TYR A 70 -3.21 6.88 11.31
CA TYR A 70 -4.32 6.07 11.78
C TYR A 70 -3.80 4.71 12.23
N LEU A 71 -4.29 4.26 13.38
CA LEU A 71 -4.09 2.90 13.87
C LEU A 71 -5.39 2.11 13.67
N MET A 72 -5.34 1.13 12.78
CA MET A 72 -6.45 0.24 12.48
C MET A 72 -6.24 -1.11 13.16
N SER A 73 -7.20 -1.56 13.96
CA SER A 73 -7.13 -2.81 14.72
C SER A 73 -8.41 -3.62 14.53
N LEU A 74 -8.31 -4.95 14.53
CA LEU A 74 -9.48 -5.82 14.51
C LEU A 74 -10.03 -5.93 15.94
N VAL A 75 -11.30 -5.56 16.15
CA VAL A 75 -11.96 -5.63 17.47
C VAL A 75 -12.73 -6.94 17.62
N SER A 76 -13.47 -7.31 16.58
CA SER A 76 -14.21 -8.56 16.60
C SER A 76 -14.36 -9.15 15.20
N LYS A 77 -14.33 -10.48 15.17
CA LYS A 77 -14.55 -11.28 13.96
C LYS A 77 -15.57 -12.35 14.30
N ASN A 78 -16.74 -12.27 13.65
CA ASN A 78 -17.69 -13.37 13.60
C ASN A 78 -17.91 -13.78 12.13
N SER A 79 -18.62 -14.89 11.89
CA SER A 79 -18.76 -15.48 10.55
C SER A 79 -19.40 -14.54 9.51
N LYS A 80 -20.15 -13.53 9.94
CA LYS A 80 -20.88 -12.59 9.05
C LYS A 80 -20.38 -11.14 9.12
N LYS A 81 -19.57 -10.78 10.13
CA LYS A 81 -19.25 -9.40 10.47
C LYS A 81 -17.83 -9.29 11.01
N MET A 82 -17.05 -8.41 10.37
CA MET A 82 -15.77 -7.92 10.89
C MET A 82 -15.94 -6.49 11.36
N VAL A 83 -15.54 -6.23 12.60
CA VAL A 83 -15.56 -4.90 13.21
C VAL A 83 -14.12 -4.46 13.46
N PHE A 84 -13.73 -3.38 12.80
CA PHE A 84 -12.45 -2.72 12.99
C PHE A 84 -12.60 -1.52 13.92
N ARG A 85 -11.50 -1.14 14.55
CA ARG A 85 -11.35 0.13 15.25
C ARG A 85 -10.26 0.94 14.58
N CYS A 86 -10.60 2.15 14.15
CA CYS A 86 -9.68 3.10 13.53
C CYS A 86 -9.48 4.30 14.46
N ILE A 87 -8.26 4.51 14.96
CA ILE A 87 -7.95 5.62 15.86
C ILE A 87 -6.97 6.56 15.15
N GLU A 88 -7.34 7.82 14.98
CA GLU A 88 -6.41 8.87 14.58
C GLU A 88 -5.48 9.18 15.75
N LYS A 89 -4.18 9.24 15.49
CA LYS A 89 -3.17 9.61 16.47
C LYS A 89 -2.62 10.99 16.14
N ASP A 90 -2.76 11.91 17.09
CA ASP A 90 -2.07 13.20 17.01
C ASP A 90 -0.60 13.02 17.39
N LEU A 91 0.27 13.67 16.62
CA LEU A 91 1.71 13.65 16.79
C LEU A 91 2.21 15.07 17.07
N GLY A 92 3.12 15.22 18.03
CA GLY A 92 3.86 16.46 18.30
C GLY A 92 5.32 16.36 17.89
N GLY A 93 6.06 17.47 18.00
CA GLY A 93 7.48 17.53 17.64
C GLY A 93 7.71 17.76 16.15
N ASP A 94 8.70 17.06 15.57
CA ASP A 94 9.08 17.21 14.16
C ASP A 94 8.17 16.36 13.26
N VAL A 95 6.88 16.68 13.21
CA VAL A 95 5.90 15.91 12.43
C VAL A 95 6.20 16.04 10.93
N PRO A 96 6.27 14.94 10.17
CA PRO A 96 6.48 15.01 8.72
C PRO A 96 5.30 15.73 8.04
N GLU A 97 5.61 16.54 7.01
CA GLU A 97 4.56 17.14 6.16
C GLU A 97 3.69 16.07 5.47
N ALA A 98 2.49 16.50 5.06
CA ALA A 98 1.55 15.70 4.28
C ALA A 98 2.20 15.15 3.00
N ARG A 99 2.14 13.83 2.83
CA ARG A 99 2.91 13.13 1.78
C ARG A 99 2.27 11.83 1.35
N TYR A 100 2.68 11.33 0.19
CA TYR A 100 2.28 10.03 -0.36
C TYR A 100 3.44 9.33 -1.05
N GLY A 101 3.33 8.02 -1.25
CA GLY A 101 4.40 7.21 -1.87
C GLY A 101 5.68 7.14 -1.03
N HIS A 102 5.58 7.43 0.27
CA HIS A 102 6.63 7.18 1.26
C HIS A 102 6.44 5.80 1.89
N THR A 103 7.38 5.41 2.75
CA THR A 103 7.27 4.19 3.53
C THR A 103 7.21 4.48 5.02
N ILE A 104 6.65 3.53 5.76
CA ILE A 104 6.66 3.48 7.22
C ILE A 104 6.99 2.05 7.63
N ASN A 105 7.89 1.88 8.59
CA ASN A 105 8.22 0.58 9.16
C ASN A 105 8.33 0.65 10.69
N VAL A 106 8.16 -0.48 11.36
CA VAL A 106 8.42 -0.60 12.79
C VAL A 106 9.74 -1.34 13.00
N VAL A 107 10.64 -0.74 13.78
CA VAL A 107 11.90 -1.36 14.22
C VAL A 107 11.83 -1.70 15.70
N HIS A 108 12.59 -2.71 16.10
CA HIS A 108 12.71 -3.22 17.46
C HIS A 108 14.16 -3.19 17.89
N SER A 109 14.47 -2.39 18.91
CA SER A 109 15.83 -2.27 19.45
C SER A 109 15.78 -2.28 20.97
N ARG A 110 16.58 -3.14 21.61
CA ARG A 110 16.72 -3.24 23.07
C ARG A 110 15.37 -3.39 23.82
N GLY A 111 14.42 -4.10 23.21
CA GLY A 111 13.09 -4.33 23.78
C GLY A 111 12.10 -3.17 23.62
N LYS A 112 12.50 -2.09 22.90
CA LYS A 112 11.62 -0.98 22.52
C LYS A 112 11.26 -1.07 21.04
N SER A 113 10.08 -0.58 20.69
CA SER A 113 9.63 -0.44 19.30
C SER A 113 9.56 1.03 18.91
N MET A 114 9.91 1.35 17.67
CA MET A 114 9.82 2.70 17.13
C MET A 114 9.34 2.63 15.69
N SER A 115 8.45 3.54 15.28
CA SER A 115 8.06 3.64 13.87
C SER A 115 9.00 4.60 13.14
N VAL A 116 9.31 4.29 11.89
CA VAL A 116 10.27 5.05 11.07
C VAL A 116 9.58 5.40 9.76
N ILE A 117 9.51 6.69 9.45
CA ILE A 117 8.93 7.22 8.21
C ILE A 117 10.06 7.77 7.34
N PHE A 118 10.03 7.44 6.03
CA PHE A 118 11.03 7.95 5.09
C PHE A 118 10.46 8.23 3.68
N GLY A 119 10.93 9.33 3.09
CA GLY A 119 10.71 9.69 1.70
C GLY A 119 9.29 10.18 1.37
N GLY A 120 8.89 9.95 0.12
CA GLY A 120 7.59 10.34 -0.45
C GLY A 120 7.62 11.63 -1.24
N ARG A 121 6.42 12.03 -1.65
CA ARG A 121 6.15 13.27 -2.37
C ARG A 121 5.11 14.10 -1.67
N SER A 122 5.26 15.41 -1.79
CA SER A 122 4.29 16.40 -1.38
C SER A 122 3.92 17.30 -2.55
N TYR A 123 2.91 18.15 -2.37
CA TYR A 123 2.68 19.22 -3.33
C TYR A 123 3.77 20.27 -3.22
N THR A 124 4.01 20.97 -4.33
CA THR A 124 4.89 22.15 -4.32
C THR A 124 4.45 23.10 -3.18
N PRO A 125 5.38 23.61 -2.35
CA PRO A 125 5.05 24.47 -1.22
C PRO A 125 4.15 25.64 -1.64
N LEU A 126 3.19 26.01 -0.78
CA LEU A 126 2.18 27.03 -1.10
C LEU A 126 2.78 28.35 -1.61
N ALA A 127 3.93 28.76 -1.08
CA ALA A 127 4.62 29.98 -1.49
C ALA A 127 5.15 29.96 -2.95
N GLN A 128 5.26 28.78 -3.56
CA GLN A 128 5.75 28.55 -4.92
C GLN A 128 4.66 27.98 -5.85
N ARG A 129 3.44 27.77 -5.34
CA ARG A 129 2.35 27.11 -6.07
C ARG A 129 1.54 28.15 -6.83
N THR A 130 1.33 27.92 -8.12
CA THR A 130 0.40 28.69 -8.97
C THR A 130 -0.84 27.85 -9.28
N THR A 131 -1.89 28.47 -9.80
CA THR A 131 -3.09 27.78 -10.28
C THR A 131 -2.75 26.81 -11.42
N GLU A 132 -1.90 27.22 -12.36
CA GLU A 132 -1.40 26.37 -13.47
C GLU A 132 -0.62 25.15 -12.98
N LYS A 133 0.18 25.32 -11.92
CA LYS A 133 1.00 24.25 -11.34
C LYS A 133 0.39 23.68 -10.07
N TRP A 134 -0.92 23.80 -9.89
CA TRP A 134 -1.57 23.40 -8.65
C TRP A 134 -1.28 21.94 -8.34
N ASN A 135 -1.40 21.02 -9.30
CA ASN A 135 -1.16 19.61 -9.02
C ASN A 135 0.31 19.18 -9.10
N SER A 136 1.26 20.12 -9.23
CA SER A 136 2.69 19.82 -9.29
C SER A 136 3.22 19.34 -7.94
N VAL A 137 4.01 18.28 -7.99
CA VAL A 137 4.59 17.61 -6.81
C VAL A 137 6.10 17.72 -6.80
N VAL A 138 6.67 17.64 -5.62
CA VAL A 138 8.11 17.54 -5.37
C VAL A 138 8.37 16.32 -4.49
N ASP A 139 9.57 15.74 -4.54
CA ASP A 139 9.94 14.78 -3.49
C ASP A 139 10.16 15.54 -2.18
N CYS A 140 9.74 14.91 -1.08
CA CYS A 140 9.98 15.45 0.25
C CYS A 140 11.49 15.47 0.56
N LEU A 141 11.89 16.35 1.47
CA LEU A 141 13.25 16.33 2.01
C LEU A 141 13.59 14.94 2.56
N PRO A 142 14.80 14.41 2.30
CA PRO A 142 15.21 13.04 2.65
C PRO A 142 15.54 12.87 4.15
N SER A 143 14.68 13.41 5.02
CA SER A 143 14.75 13.23 6.46
C SER A 143 14.10 11.91 6.88
N VAL A 144 14.70 11.26 7.87
CA VAL A 144 14.16 10.09 8.56
C VAL A 144 13.41 10.58 9.80
N PHE A 145 12.16 10.15 9.96
CA PHE A 145 11.36 10.52 11.13
C PHE A 145 11.17 9.30 12.03
N LEU A 146 11.55 9.43 13.30
CA LEU A 146 11.19 8.46 14.34
C LEU A 146 9.88 8.90 14.98
N VAL A 147 8.92 7.98 15.05
CA VAL A 147 7.57 8.21 15.59
C VAL A 147 7.33 7.26 16.75
N ASP A 148 7.15 7.85 17.93
CA ASP A 148 6.81 7.16 19.15
C ASP A 148 5.30 7.31 19.42
N PHE A 149 4.55 6.21 19.31
CA PHE A 149 3.10 6.20 19.55
C PHE A 149 2.71 6.16 21.03
N GLU A 150 3.63 5.79 21.92
CA GLU A 150 3.37 5.79 23.37
C GLU A 150 3.35 7.24 23.88
N PHE A 151 4.33 8.04 23.46
CA PHE A 151 4.42 9.46 23.83
C PHE A 151 3.76 10.41 22.83
N GLY A 152 3.41 9.94 21.64
CA GLY A 152 2.80 10.76 20.58
C GLY A 152 3.75 11.82 20.03
N CYS A 153 5.04 11.51 19.90
CA CYS A 153 6.05 12.47 19.46
C CYS A 153 6.85 11.97 18.25
N CYS A 154 7.31 12.94 17.45
CA CYS A 154 8.16 12.74 16.28
C CYS A 154 9.51 13.44 16.48
N THR A 155 10.58 12.81 15.99
CA THR A 155 11.90 13.42 15.92
C THR A 155 12.49 13.18 14.54
N SER A 156 13.02 14.23 13.92
CA SER A 156 13.59 14.17 12.57
C SER A 156 15.12 14.02 12.61
N TYR A 157 15.65 13.27 11.65
CA TYR A 157 17.07 13.01 11.48
C TYR A 157 17.46 13.25 10.01
N ILE A 158 18.48 14.09 9.80
CA ILE A 158 19.09 14.30 8.48
C ILE A 158 20.36 13.46 8.45
N LEU A 159 20.47 12.59 7.45
CA LEU A 159 21.58 11.64 7.32
C LEU A 159 22.38 11.96 6.05
N PRO A 160 23.72 12.09 6.12
CA PRO A 160 24.54 12.50 4.98
C PRO A 160 24.54 11.49 3.83
N GLU A 161 24.14 10.25 4.05
CA GLU A 161 24.02 9.24 2.99
C GLU A 161 22.75 9.44 2.13
N LEU A 162 21.75 10.18 2.65
CA LEU A 162 20.46 10.41 2.02
C LEU A 162 20.38 11.84 1.50
N GLN A 163 20.87 12.05 0.27
CA GLN A 163 20.99 13.38 -0.34
C GLN A 163 19.79 13.78 -1.19
N ASP A 164 19.24 12.82 -1.96
CA ASP A 164 18.12 13.06 -2.86
C ASP A 164 16.80 12.60 -2.24
N GLY A 165 15.73 13.34 -2.54
CA GLY A 165 14.36 12.90 -2.24
C GLY A 165 14.03 11.61 -3.00
N LEU A 166 13.32 10.70 -2.31
CA LEU A 166 13.02 9.37 -2.81
C LEU A 166 11.57 8.97 -2.53
N SER A 167 10.85 8.54 -3.56
CA SER A 167 9.45 8.08 -3.46
C SER A 167 9.24 6.74 -4.16
N PHE A 168 8.18 6.03 -3.79
CA PHE A 168 7.82 4.70 -4.29
C PHE A 168 8.97 3.68 -4.21
N HIS A 169 9.80 3.81 -3.18
CA HIS A 169 10.82 2.83 -2.85
C HIS A 169 10.21 1.68 -2.06
N VAL A 170 10.93 0.57 -2.05
CA VAL A 170 10.64 -0.57 -1.18
C VAL A 170 11.35 -0.36 0.15
N SER A 171 10.71 -0.72 1.25
CA SER A 171 11.36 -0.79 2.56
C SER A 171 11.05 -2.11 3.26
N ILE A 172 12.08 -2.76 3.80
CA ILE A 172 11.97 -4.02 4.53
C ILE A 172 12.64 -3.83 5.88
N ALA A 173 11.88 -4.01 6.96
CA ALA A 173 12.39 -3.90 8.32
C ALA A 173 12.61 -5.28 8.94
N ARG A 174 13.72 -5.42 9.63
CA ARG A 174 14.06 -6.58 10.45
C ARG A 174 14.80 -6.10 11.69
N ASP A 175 14.29 -6.47 12.85
CA ASP A 175 14.86 -6.08 14.14
C ASP A 175 15.04 -4.54 14.21
N ASP A 176 16.27 -4.07 14.40
CA ASP A 176 16.65 -2.67 14.54
C ASP A 176 17.02 -1.99 13.20
N THR A 177 16.84 -2.69 12.08
CA THR A 177 17.37 -2.31 10.77
C THR A 177 16.28 -2.25 9.71
N ILE A 178 16.33 -1.22 8.85
CA ILE A 178 15.48 -1.07 7.67
C ILE A 178 16.37 -1.04 6.43
N TYR A 179 16.04 -1.85 5.44
CA TYR A 179 16.63 -1.83 4.11
C TYR A 179 15.71 -1.07 3.16
N ILE A 180 16.19 0.01 2.57
CA ILE A 180 15.47 0.81 1.57
C ILE A 180 16.07 0.51 0.21
N LEU A 181 15.24 0.06 -0.74
CA LEU A 181 15.66 -0.43 -2.04
C LEU A 181 14.94 0.31 -3.17
N GLY A 182 15.72 0.73 -4.16
CA GLY A 182 15.19 1.37 -5.37
C GLY A 182 14.54 2.72 -5.07
N GLY A 183 13.34 2.92 -5.61
CA GLY A 183 12.62 4.19 -5.58
C GLY A 183 12.84 5.04 -6.82
N HIS A 184 12.15 6.16 -6.83
CA HIS A 184 12.24 7.16 -7.89
C HIS A 184 12.50 8.54 -7.28
N SER A 185 13.51 9.23 -7.81
CA SER A 185 13.78 10.63 -7.53
C SER A 185 13.23 11.47 -8.67
N LEU A 186 12.24 12.30 -8.38
CA LEU A 186 11.60 13.25 -9.28
C LEU A 186 12.56 14.35 -9.73
N GLN A 187 13.38 14.88 -8.82
CA GLN A 187 14.31 15.96 -9.13
C GLN A 187 15.24 15.59 -10.28
N ASN A 188 15.74 14.35 -10.27
CA ASN A 188 16.65 13.83 -11.28
C ASN A 188 15.95 12.98 -12.34
N ASN A 189 14.65 12.72 -12.18
CA ASN A 189 13.85 11.73 -12.93
C ASN A 189 14.55 10.37 -13.11
N THR A 190 15.09 9.83 -12.02
CA THR A 190 15.91 8.61 -12.03
C THR A 190 15.41 7.56 -11.06
N ARG A 191 15.66 6.29 -11.41
CA ARG A 191 15.49 5.13 -10.53
C ARG A 191 16.87 4.55 -10.25
N CYS A 192 17.62 5.21 -9.38
CA CYS A 192 18.96 4.76 -9.02
C CYS A 192 18.88 3.38 -8.33
N PRO A 193 19.82 2.46 -8.60
CA PRO A 193 19.89 1.15 -7.95
C PRO A 193 20.44 1.27 -6.52
N ASN A 194 19.88 2.18 -5.73
CA ASN A 194 20.32 2.46 -4.38
C ASN A 194 19.83 1.38 -3.43
N LEU A 195 20.69 1.01 -2.47
CA LEU A 195 20.35 0.17 -1.35
C LEU A 195 20.91 0.81 -0.09
N TYR A 196 20.00 1.31 0.75
CA TYR A 196 20.35 1.92 2.02
C TYR A 196 20.03 0.96 3.14
N LYS A 197 20.94 0.84 4.10
CA LYS A 197 20.72 0.17 5.37
C LYS A 197 20.66 1.23 6.46
N LEU A 198 19.47 1.46 6.95
CA LEU A 198 19.16 2.37 8.04
C LEU A 198 19.10 1.57 9.35
N LYS A 199 19.93 1.90 10.32
CA LYS A 199 19.96 1.26 11.64
C LYS A 199 19.54 2.23 12.72
N VAL A 200 18.63 1.78 13.60
CA VAL A 200 18.05 2.59 14.68
C VAL A 200 18.36 1.94 16.02
N ASP A 201 19.20 2.57 16.83
CA ASP A 201 19.45 2.16 18.21
C ASP A 201 18.60 2.98 19.18
N LEU A 202 17.97 2.30 20.14
CA LEU A 202 17.05 2.86 21.14
C LEU A 202 17.60 2.66 22.56
N PRO A 203 18.67 3.39 22.96
CA PRO A 203 19.19 3.33 24.33
C PRO A 203 18.18 3.94 25.35
N LEU A 204 18.59 4.02 26.62
CA LEU A 204 17.81 4.74 27.65
C LEU A 204 17.78 6.25 27.41
N GLY A 205 18.79 6.80 26.71
CA GLY A 205 18.85 8.21 26.30
C GLY A 205 18.21 8.45 24.94
N SER A 206 18.77 9.38 24.17
CA SER A 206 18.28 9.73 22.84
C SER A 206 18.49 8.60 21.82
N PRO A 207 17.53 8.35 20.91
CA PRO A 207 17.71 7.44 19.79
C PRO A 207 18.89 7.84 18.90
N ALA A 208 19.59 6.83 18.36
CA ALA A 208 20.63 7.02 17.37
C ALA A 208 20.21 6.38 16.05
N VAL A 209 20.35 7.14 14.96
CA VAL A 209 20.03 6.68 13.61
C VAL A 209 21.28 6.78 12.76
N THR A 210 21.62 5.70 12.05
CA THR A 210 22.76 5.65 11.14
C THR A 210 22.32 5.07 9.80
N CYS A 211 22.85 5.60 8.71
CA CYS A 211 22.61 5.07 7.37
C CYS A 211 23.93 4.58 6.79
N THR A 212 23.88 3.48 6.05
CA THR A 212 25.01 2.96 5.27
C THR A 212 24.52 2.62 3.88
N ILE A 213 25.29 3.01 2.86
CA ILE A 213 24.99 2.67 1.48
C ILE A 213 25.64 1.32 1.18
N LEU A 214 24.83 0.35 0.73
CA LEU A 214 25.30 -0.98 0.36
C LEU A 214 25.33 -1.12 -1.18
N PRO A 215 26.25 -1.93 -1.73
CA PRO A 215 26.23 -2.29 -3.14
C PRO A 215 25.09 -3.29 -3.44
N GLY A 216 24.80 -3.51 -4.72
CA GLY A 216 23.86 -4.56 -5.15
C GLY A 216 22.38 -4.18 -5.08
N GLY A 217 22.05 -2.89 -5.01
CA GLY A 217 20.67 -2.43 -5.12
C GLY A 217 20.07 -2.66 -6.52
N ILE A 218 18.75 -2.52 -6.61
CA ILE A 218 17.97 -2.73 -7.83
C ILE A 218 17.36 -1.41 -8.27
N SER A 219 17.49 -1.10 -9.56
CA SER A 219 16.80 0.02 -10.19
C SER A 219 15.33 -0.35 -10.43
N VAL A 220 14.46 0.06 -9.50
CA VAL A 220 13.01 -0.20 -9.55
C VAL A 220 12.24 0.85 -8.74
N SER A 221 11.05 1.23 -9.18
CA SER A 221 10.07 1.97 -8.37
C SER A 221 8.73 1.25 -8.33
N SER A 222 7.94 1.49 -7.29
CA SER A 222 6.59 0.94 -7.12
C SER A 222 6.55 -0.60 -7.19
N ALA A 223 7.64 -1.25 -6.77
CA ALA A 223 7.69 -2.69 -6.60
C ALA A 223 6.86 -3.10 -5.38
N ILE A 224 6.38 -4.34 -5.41
CA ILE A 224 5.65 -4.96 -4.31
C ILE A 224 6.59 -5.96 -3.65
N VAL A 225 6.62 -5.99 -2.33
CA VAL A 225 7.35 -7.00 -1.56
C VAL A 225 6.36 -7.81 -0.74
N THR A 226 6.50 -9.12 -0.81
CA THR A 226 5.75 -10.07 0.03
C THR A 226 6.73 -10.96 0.80
N GLN A 227 6.41 -11.27 2.04
CA GLN A 227 7.21 -12.16 2.88
C GLN A 227 6.85 -13.62 2.60
N ILE A 228 7.84 -14.46 2.27
CA ILE A 228 7.67 -15.90 2.02
C ILE A 228 8.20 -16.77 3.15
N GLY A 229 9.14 -16.27 3.96
CA GLY A 229 9.67 -16.94 5.14
C GLY A 229 10.13 -15.93 6.19
N ASP A 230 10.67 -16.41 7.32
CA ASP A 230 11.07 -15.53 8.44
C ASP A 230 12.15 -14.52 8.05
N THR A 231 13.06 -14.90 7.16
CA THR A 231 14.16 -14.07 6.63
C THR A 231 14.02 -13.76 5.15
N GLU A 232 13.02 -14.34 4.48
CA GLU A 232 12.93 -14.38 3.02
C GLU A 232 11.73 -13.60 2.50
N PHE A 233 12.00 -12.76 1.52
CA PHE A 233 11.02 -11.90 0.87
C PHE A 233 11.14 -12.05 -0.65
N VAL A 234 10.07 -11.72 -1.36
CA VAL A 234 10.05 -11.69 -2.82
C VAL A 234 9.65 -10.30 -3.28
N LEU A 235 10.52 -9.67 -4.05
CA LEU A 235 10.25 -8.44 -4.77
C LEU A 235 9.67 -8.78 -6.14
N VAL A 236 8.47 -8.25 -6.40
CA VAL A 236 7.70 -8.46 -7.62
C VAL A 236 7.37 -7.13 -8.25
N GLY A 237 7.54 -7.07 -9.57
CA GLY A 237 7.01 -6.01 -10.39
C GLY A 237 7.66 -4.64 -10.22
N GLY A 238 6.86 -3.59 -10.39
CA GLY A 238 7.34 -2.21 -10.43
C GLY A 238 7.81 -1.76 -11.81
N TYR A 239 8.60 -0.69 -11.85
CA TYR A 239 9.02 -0.02 -13.08
C TYR A 239 10.53 0.21 -13.08
N HIS A 240 11.18 -0.12 -14.19
CA HIS A 240 12.60 0.20 -14.42
C HIS A 240 12.77 1.60 -15.01
N SER A 241 11.82 2.02 -15.84
CA SER A 241 11.72 3.38 -16.40
C SER A 241 10.25 3.73 -16.62
N ASP A 242 9.96 4.97 -17.04
CA ASP A 242 8.59 5.47 -17.22
C ASP A 242 7.80 4.72 -18.31
N ASN A 243 8.51 4.03 -19.20
CA ASN A 243 7.95 3.26 -20.31
C ASN A 243 8.22 1.76 -20.20
N GLN A 244 8.88 1.29 -19.14
CA GLN A 244 9.28 -0.11 -19.01
C GLN A 244 8.97 -0.66 -17.61
N LYS A 245 7.98 -1.58 -17.56
CA LYS A 245 7.70 -2.37 -16.36
C LYS A 245 8.83 -3.37 -16.09
N ARG A 246 9.03 -3.71 -14.82
CA ARG A 246 10.00 -4.73 -14.38
C ARG A 246 9.33 -6.11 -14.31
N LEU A 247 9.58 -6.98 -15.27
CA LEU A 247 9.04 -8.36 -15.27
C LEU A 247 9.85 -9.36 -14.42
N VAL A 248 11.07 -8.99 -14.05
CA VAL A 248 11.98 -9.81 -13.24
C VAL A 248 11.59 -9.74 -11.77
N CYS A 249 11.53 -10.89 -11.11
CA CYS A 249 11.34 -11.00 -9.67
C CYS A 249 12.67 -11.29 -8.97
N ASN A 250 12.81 -10.87 -7.70
CA ASN A 250 13.98 -11.15 -6.90
C ASN A 250 13.59 -11.76 -5.56
N THR A 251 14.40 -12.69 -5.08
CA THR A 251 14.37 -13.12 -3.68
C THR A 251 15.32 -12.22 -2.89
N ILE A 252 14.85 -11.74 -1.75
CA ILE A 252 15.62 -10.94 -0.79
C ILE A 252 15.73 -11.75 0.49
N VAL A 253 16.95 -12.04 0.92
CA VAL A 253 17.24 -12.80 2.15
C VAL A 253 17.92 -11.87 3.15
N LEU A 254 17.38 -11.80 4.36
CA LEU A 254 17.90 -10.97 5.46
C LEU A 254 18.45 -11.85 6.59
N GLU A 255 19.76 -12.08 6.60
CA GLU A 255 20.46 -12.91 7.59
C GLU A 255 21.70 -12.20 8.14
N ASP A 256 22.01 -12.39 9.43
CA ASP A 256 23.22 -11.88 10.07
C ASP A 256 23.52 -10.39 9.81
N SER A 257 22.48 -9.55 9.83
CA SER A 257 22.57 -8.11 9.50
C SER A 257 23.07 -7.80 8.08
N LYS A 258 22.94 -8.75 7.16
CA LYS A 258 23.22 -8.62 5.73
C LYS A 258 21.91 -8.76 4.94
N ILE A 259 21.97 -8.28 3.71
CA ILE A 259 20.92 -8.41 2.73
C ILE A 259 21.53 -9.06 1.48
N GLU A 260 20.94 -10.14 1.03
CA GLU A 260 21.27 -10.78 -0.23
C GLU A 260 20.09 -10.66 -1.18
N ILE A 261 20.36 -10.25 -2.42
CA ILE A 261 19.34 -10.03 -3.43
C ILE A 261 19.70 -10.89 -4.64
N VAL A 262 18.86 -11.89 -4.90
CA VAL A 262 19.10 -12.88 -5.95
C VAL A 262 17.96 -12.84 -6.95
N GLU A 263 18.27 -12.89 -8.24
CA GLU A 263 17.26 -13.00 -9.29
C GLU A 263 16.56 -14.36 -9.20
N ARG A 264 15.22 -14.33 -9.28
CA ARG A 264 14.39 -15.54 -9.28
C ARG A 264 13.94 -15.85 -10.70
N ALA A 265 13.65 -17.12 -10.97
CA ALA A 265 12.92 -17.52 -12.16
C ALA A 265 11.64 -16.66 -12.29
N SER A 266 11.51 -15.98 -13.42
CA SER A 266 10.37 -15.11 -13.67
C SER A 266 9.09 -15.95 -13.78
N PRO A 267 7.96 -15.49 -13.20
CA PRO A 267 6.67 -16.12 -13.44
C PRO A 267 6.34 -16.20 -14.93
N GLU A 268 5.50 -17.15 -15.31
CA GLU A 268 4.93 -17.20 -16.65
C GLU A 268 3.88 -16.09 -16.82
N TRP A 269 4.36 -14.87 -17.09
CA TRP A 269 3.48 -13.72 -17.29
C TRP A 269 2.61 -13.91 -18.52
N THR A 270 1.30 -13.64 -18.36
CA THR A 270 0.34 -13.65 -19.46
C THR A 270 0.72 -12.59 -20.51
N PRO A 271 0.28 -12.76 -21.77
CA PRO A 271 0.45 -11.72 -22.78
C PRO A 271 -0.11 -10.37 -22.34
N ASP A 272 -1.25 -10.34 -21.65
CA ASP A 272 -1.87 -9.09 -21.19
C ASP A 272 -0.97 -8.34 -20.21
N ILE A 273 -0.39 -9.03 -19.23
CA ILE A 273 0.56 -8.43 -18.29
C ILE A 273 1.84 -7.96 -19.02
N LYS A 274 2.35 -8.75 -19.96
CA LYS A 274 3.57 -8.41 -20.72
C LYS A 274 3.38 -7.14 -21.54
N HIS A 275 2.27 -7.02 -22.27
CA HIS A 275 2.03 -5.93 -23.22
C HIS A 275 1.35 -4.70 -22.59
N CYS A 276 0.67 -4.82 -21.45
CA CYS A 276 0.07 -3.67 -20.80
C CYS A 276 1.14 -2.67 -20.37
N ARG A 277 0.89 -1.36 -20.54
CA ARG A 277 1.88 -0.33 -20.17
C ARG A 277 2.07 -0.22 -18.66
N ILE A 278 1.00 -0.40 -17.89
CA ILE A 278 0.98 -0.17 -16.45
C ILE A 278 0.46 -1.40 -15.70
N TRP A 279 0.87 -1.50 -14.45
CA TRP A 279 0.28 -2.40 -13.46
C TRP A 279 0.30 -1.74 -12.09
N PHE A 280 -0.53 -2.25 -11.20
CA PHE A 280 -0.54 -1.87 -9.80
C PHE A 280 -0.89 -3.09 -8.97
N GLY A 281 -0.76 -3.00 -7.66
CA GLY A 281 -1.03 -4.13 -6.81
C GLY A 281 -0.62 -3.89 -5.38
N CYS A 282 -0.76 -4.94 -4.58
CA CYS A 282 -0.38 -4.94 -3.18
C CYS A 282 0.05 -6.35 -2.74
N ASP A 283 0.79 -6.37 -1.63
CA ASP A 283 1.01 -7.60 -0.88
C ASP A 283 -0.30 -8.02 -0.21
N MET A 284 -0.68 -9.28 -0.40
CA MET A 284 -1.82 -9.90 0.28
C MET A 284 -1.41 -10.59 1.59
N GLY A 285 -0.11 -10.60 1.90
CA GLY A 285 0.51 -11.39 2.94
C GLY A 285 0.72 -12.84 2.50
N LYS A 286 1.43 -13.60 3.35
CA LYS A 286 1.69 -15.04 3.17
C LYS A 286 2.28 -15.38 1.79
N GLY A 287 3.15 -14.54 1.26
CA GLY A 287 3.80 -14.78 -0.02
C GLY A 287 2.90 -14.62 -1.25
N SER A 288 1.74 -13.97 -1.12
CA SER A 288 0.81 -13.75 -2.24
C SER A 288 0.73 -12.26 -2.61
N VAL A 289 0.70 -11.98 -3.91
CA VAL A 289 0.60 -10.61 -4.45
C VAL A 289 -0.62 -10.50 -5.34
N LEU A 290 -1.45 -9.48 -5.09
CA LEU A 290 -2.54 -9.10 -6.00
C LEU A 290 -2.00 -8.09 -7.01
N LEU A 291 -2.17 -8.38 -8.29
CA LEU A 291 -1.81 -7.51 -9.42
C LEU A 291 -3.06 -7.10 -10.18
N GLY A 292 -3.10 -5.86 -10.61
CA GLY A 292 -4.13 -5.30 -11.49
C GLY A 292 -3.48 -4.69 -12.74
N ILE A 293 -4.11 -4.89 -13.89
CA ILE A 293 -3.82 -4.15 -15.12
C ILE A 293 -5.11 -3.50 -15.63
N PRO A 294 -5.06 -2.31 -16.24
CA PRO A 294 -6.24 -1.71 -16.86
C PRO A 294 -6.76 -2.59 -18.00
N GLY A 295 -8.09 -2.62 -18.15
CA GLY A 295 -8.74 -3.23 -19.29
C GLY A 295 -8.45 -2.47 -20.58
N VAL A 296 -8.33 -3.19 -21.71
CA VAL A 296 -8.10 -2.57 -23.01
C VAL A 296 -9.44 -2.08 -23.57
N ASN A 297 -9.70 -0.78 -23.46
CA ASN A 297 -10.91 -0.12 -23.98
C ASN A 297 -11.01 -0.27 -25.51
N LYS A 298 -11.76 -1.29 -25.97
CA LYS A 298 -12.24 -1.37 -27.36
C LYS A 298 -13.71 -1.76 -27.50
N GLN A 299 -14.41 -2.09 -26.41
CA GLN A 299 -15.84 -2.43 -26.42
C GLN A 299 -16.53 -1.96 -25.14
N LEU A 300 -17.79 -1.53 -25.23
CA LEU A 300 -18.61 -0.95 -24.14
C LEU A 300 -18.81 -1.85 -22.90
N ILE A 301 -18.28 -3.08 -22.89
CA ILE A 301 -18.55 -4.13 -21.87
C ILE A 301 -17.24 -4.59 -21.18
N SER A 302 -16.08 -4.01 -21.50
CA SER A 302 -14.82 -4.45 -20.85
C SER A 302 -14.73 -3.97 -19.40
N ASP A 303 -14.37 -4.89 -18.51
CA ASP A 303 -14.02 -4.56 -17.12
C ASP A 303 -12.91 -3.50 -17.07
N ALA A 304 -13.03 -2.56 -16.12
CA ALA A 304 -12.06 -1.48 -15.97
C ALA A 304 -10.65 -1.99 -15.66
N ASN A 305 -10.53 -3.10 -14.93
CA ASN A 305 -9.26 -3.73 -14.59
C ASN A 305 -9.37 -5.25 -14.59
N TYR A 306 -8.30 -5.92 -15.00
CA TYR A 306 -8.11 -7.37 -14.82
C TYR A 306 -7.18 -7.63 -13.64
N PHE A 307 -7.55 -8.57 -12.78
CA PHE A 307 -6.80 -8.91 -11.57
C PHE A 307 -6.18 -10.30 -11.65
N TYR A 308 -4.96 -10.42 -11.12
CA TYR A 308 -4.17 -11.65 -11.08
C TYR A 308 -3.60 -11.83 -9.69
N ILE A 309 -3.46 -13.08 -9.24
CA ILE A 309 -2.81 -13.41 -7.98
C ILE A 309 -1.53 -14.17 -8.30
N LEU A 310 -0.39 -13.60 -7.90
CA LEU A 310 0.89 -14.29 -7.96
C LEU A 310 1.20 -14.88 -6.58
N ARG A 311 1.26 -16.22 -6.49
CA ARG A 311 1.73 -16.93 -5.30
C ARG A 311 3.22 -17.19 -5.43
N CYS A 312 3.98 -16.74 -4.44
CA CYS A 312 5.44 -16.78 -4.45
C CYS A 312 6.00 -17.97 -3.66
N LYS A 313 5.18 -18.67 -2.86
CA LYS A 313 5.53 -19.94 -2.20
C LYS A 313 5.32 -21.14 -3.14
N GLY A 314 6.01 -22.24 -2.85
CA GLY A 314 5.83 -23.50 -3.59
C GLY A 314 4.49 -24.18 -3.26
N ALA A 315 3.91 -24.92 -4.22
CA ALA A 315 2.60 -25.57 -4.06
C ALA A 315 2.53 -26.66 -2.96
N GLU A 316 3.65 -27.09 -2.40
CA GLU A 316 3.69 -28.07 -1.30
C GLU A 316 3.47 -27.42 0.08
N GLU A 317 3.90 -26.16 0.27
CA GLU A 317 3.70 -25.41 1.52
C GLU A 317 2.26 -24.89 1.67
N ASP A 318 1.59 -24.58 0.54
CA ASP A 318 0.17 -24.19 0.51
C ASP A 318 -0.75 -25.28 1.09
N LYS A 319 -0.39 -26.57 0.94
CA LYS A 319 -1.19 -27.69 1.46
C LYS A 319 -1.11 -27.82 2.97
N GLU A 320 0.05 -27.56 3.58
CA GLU A 320 0.21 -27.59 5.04
C GLU A 320 -0.53 -26.42 5.71
N GLU A 321 -0.56 -25.24 5.08
CA GLU A 321 -1.35 -24.09 5.55
C GLU A 321 -2.88 -24.30 5.39
N GLU A 322 -3.33 -24.94 4.30
CA GLU A 322 -4.76 -25.30 4.12
C GLU A 322 -5.21 -26.34 5.17
N LEU A 323 -4.38 -27.36 5.45
CA LEU A 323 -4.67 -28.38 6.46
C LEU A 323 -4.76 -27.79 7.87
N THR A 324 -3.88 -26.85 8.23
CA THR A 324 -3.87 -26.22 9.56
C THR A 324 -5.06 -25.27 9.78
N THR A 325 -5.51 -24.57 8.73
CA THR A 325 -6.73 -23.74 8.82
C THR A 325 -8.02 -24.57 8.89
N GLN A 326 -8.05 -25.77 8.31
CA GLN A 326 -9.18 -26.71 8.40
C GLN A 326 -9.32 -27.35 9.78
N ILE A 327 -8.22 -27.61 10.51
CA ILE A 327 -8.26 -28.24 11.84
C ILE A 327 -8.85 -27.31 12.91
N CYS A 328 -8.70 -25.99 12.77
CA CYS A 328 -9.29 -24.99 13.68
C CYS A 328 -10.80 -24.78 13.49
N SER A 329 -11.47 -25.54 12.62
CA SER A 329 -12.91 -25.45 12.35
C SER A 329 -13.66 -26.76 12.61
N GLN A 330 -13.34 -27.44 13.72
CA GLN A 330 -14.19 -28.53 14.23
C GLN A 330 -15.33 -27.99 15.13
N THR A 331 -16.51 -28.12 14.55
CA THR A 331 -17.90 -28.04 15.02
C THR A 331 -18.16 -28.30 16.52
N SER A 332 -18.77 -27.33 17.20
CA SER A 332 -19.67 -27.60 18.33
C SER A 332 -21.12 -27.42 17.86
N SER A 333 -21.83 -28.52 17.72
CA SER A 333 -23.27 -28.58 17.42
C SER A 333 -24.07 -28.19 18.66
N GLU A 334 -25.00 -27.24 18.53
CA GLU A 334 -26.34 -27.23 19.14
C GLU A 334 -27.12 -25.99 18.65
N ASP A 335 -28.25 -26.24 17.97
CA ASP A 335 -29.37 -25.32 17.65
C ASP A 335 -30.63 -26.08 18.15
N PRO A 336 -31.76 -25.46 18.61
CA PRO A 336 -32.46 -24.37 17.93
C PRO A 336 -33.15 -23.30 18.78
N GLY A 337 -33.47 -22.15 18.18
CA GLY A 337 -34.45 -21.21 18.75
C GLY A 337 -34.57 -19.83 18.12
N ASP A 338 -35.19 -19.77 16.93
CA ASP A 338 -36.19 -18.78 16.48
C ASP A 338 -35.96 -17.27 16.73
N SER A 339 -35.74 -16.49 15.66
CA SER A 339 -36.53 -15.26 15.39
C SER A 339 -36.20 -14.59 14.04
N THR A 340 -37.22 -14.58 13.17
CA THR A 340 -37.65 -13.62 12.12
C THR A 340 -36.69 -13.13 11.01
N PRO A 341 -37.18 -13.06 9.74
CA PRO A 341 -36.38 -12.63 8.60
C PRO A 341 -36.34 -11.10 8.48
N PHE A 342 -35.15 -10.54 8.31
CA PHE A 342 -34.97 -9.19 7.76
C PHE A 342 -34.12 -9.30 6.48
N GLU A 343 -34.81 -9.31 5.35
CA GLU A 343 -34.35 -8.79 4.05
C GLU A 343 -34.25 -7.25 4.21
N ASP A 344 -33.26 -6.49 3.73
CA ASP A 344 -32.41 -6.60 2.55
C ASP A 344 -30.94 -6.26 2.90
N SER A 345 -29.99 -6.97 2.30
CA SER A 345 -28.61 -6.51 2.13
C SER A 345 -28.24 -6.69 0.68
N GLU A 346 -28.13 -5.57 -0.04
CA GLU A 346 -27.72 -5.53 -1.44
C GLU A 346 -26.26 -5.98 -1.54
N GLU A 347 -26.05 -7.23 -1.94
CA GLU A 347 -24.76 -7.84 -2.22
C GLU A 347 -24.35 -7.52 -3.68
N PHE A 348 -23.09 -7.15 -3.89
CA PHE A 348 -22.56 -6.96 -5.25
C PHE A 348 -21.95 -8.26 -5.75
N CYS A 349 -22.64 -8.91 -6.69
CA CYS A 349 -22.12 -9.97 -7.54
C CYS A 349 -21.97 -9.42 -8.96
N PHE A 350 -20.79 -9.59 -9.56
CA PHE A 350 -20.64 -9.35 -10.99
C PHE A 350 -21.09 -10.61 -11.74
N SER A 351 -22.28 -10.56 -12.32
CA SER A 351 -22.75 -11.57 -13.29
C SER A 351 -23.45 -10.87 -14.45
N ALA A 352 -23.01 -11.17 -15.67
CA ALA A 352 -23.57 -10.67 -16.90
C ALA A 352 -24.97 -11.25 -17.14
N GLU A 353 -25.98 -10.39 -17.33
CA GLU A 353 -27.03 -10.54 -18.34
C GLU A 353 -28.01 -9.34 -18.31
N ALA A 354 -28.49 -8.98 -19.50
CA ALA A 354 -29.17 -7.73 -19.83
C ALA A 354 -30.64 -7.66 -19.40
N ASN A 355 -31.14 -6.45 -19.11
CA ASN A 355 -32.32 -5.91 -19.80
C ASN A 355 -32.53 -4.40 -19.57
N SER A 356 -32.95 -3.78 -20.66
CA SER A 356 -33.29 -2.38 -20.93
C SER A 356 -34.28 -1.74 -19.97
N PHE A 357 -34.12 -0.43 -19.69
CA PHE A 357 -35.24 0.52 -19.64
C PHE A 357 -34.75 1.96 -19.93
N ASP A 358 -35.33 2.56 -20.96
CA ASP A 358 -35.26 3.98 -21.31
C ASP A 358 -35.99 4.82 -20.26
N ILE A 359 -35.37 5.91 -19.76
CA ILE A 359 -36.08 7.12 -19.32
C ILE A 359 -35.24 8.35 -19.70
N ASP A 360 -35.86 9.15 -20.55
CA ASP A 360 -35.54 10.49 -21.02
C ASP A 360 -35.62 11.50 -19.85
N ASP A 361 -34.58 12.31 -19.66
CA ASP A 361 -34.72 13.63 -19.05
C ASP A 361 -33.56 14.54 -19.51
N THR A 362 -33.91 15.35 -20.49
CA THR A 362 -33.20 16.52 -20.99
C THR A 362 -32.87 17.53 -19.89
N ASP A 363 -31.58 17.79 -19.67
CA ASP A 363 -31.09 19.07 -19.18
C ASP A 363 -29.91 19.53 -20.04
N THR A 364 -30.17 20.62 -20.77
CA THR A 364 -29.32 21.26 -21.77
C THR A 364 -28.01 21.79 -21.16
N TYR A 365 -26.87 21.24 -21.57
CA TYR A 365 -25.54 21.80 -21.33
C TYR A 365 -25.21 22.82 -22.44
N ASN A 366 -24.74 24.01 -22.07
CA ASN A 366 -24.27 25.05 -23.00
C ASN A 366 -22.83 24.74 -23.43
N GLU A 367 -22.57 24.64 -24.74
CA GLU A 367 -21.25 24.30 -25.33
C GLU A 367 -20.39 25.52 -25.76
N ASP A 368 -20.63 26.72 -25.21
CA ASP A 368 -20.00 27.96 -25.71
C ASP A 368 -18.75 28.44 -24.93
N ASP A 369 -18.09 27.59 -24.13
CA ASP A 369 -16.89 27.96 -23.34
C ASP A 369 -15.60 27.18 -23.73
N GLU A 370 -15.55 26.52 -24.89
CA GLU A 370 -14.40 25.70 -25.34
C GLU A 370 -13.75 26.21 -26.65
N ASP A 371 -13.51 27.51 -26.76
CA ASP A 371 -12.74 28.07 -27.89
C ASP A 371 -11.73 29.13 -27.42
N ASP A 372 -10.68 28.74 -26.68
CA ASP A 372 -9.33 29.33 -26.82
C ASP A 372 -8.21 28.55 -26.07
N GLU A 373 -7.79 27.38 -26.58
CA GLU A 373 -6.48 26.79 -26.21
C GLU A 373 -5.75 26.19 -27.43
N SER A 374 -5.71 26.93 -28.53
CA SER A 374 -4.74 26.69 -29.59
C SER A 374 -3.55 27.64 -29.46
N GLU A 375 -2.74 27.50 -28.42
CA GLU A 375 -1.31 27.89 -28.37
C GLU A 375 -0.75 27.75 -26.94
N THR A 376 -0.33 26.54 -26.54
CA THR A 376 0.88 26.22 -25.75
C THR A 376 0.80 24.79 -25.19
N GLY A 377 1.25 23.80 -25.97
CA GLY A 377 1.20 22.40 -25.58
C GLY A 377 2.27 21.99 -24.57
N TYR A 378 1.87 21.23 -23.54
CA TYR A 378 2.67 20.17 -22.89
C TYR A 378 1.74 19.15 -22.19
N TRP A 379 1.35 18.09 -22.89
CA TRP A 379 0.71 16.89 -22.33
C TRP A 379 1.68 15.71 -22.39
N ILE A 380 1.97 15.09 -21.24
CA ILE A 380 2.61 13.78 -21.15
C ILE A 380 1.52 12.76 -20.79
N THR A 381 1.12 11.94 -21.75
CA THR A 381 0.35 10.71 -21.54
C THR A 381 0.81 9.67 -22.55
N CYS A 382 2.04 9.18 -22.42
CA CYS A 382 2.53 8.22 -23.40
C CYS A 382 1.75 6.89 -23.21
N SER A 383 1.55 5.96 -24.13
CA SER A 383 0.89 5.83 -25.45
C SER A 383 1.00 4.31 -25.74
N ALA A 384 0.11 3.62 -26.46
CA ALA A 384 -0.83 4.02 -27.50
C ALA A 384 -2.23 3.41 -27.30
#